data_AF-A0A4Y2V9N2-F1
#
_entry.id   AF-A0A4Y2V9N2-F1
#
_cell.length_a   1.000
_cell.length_b   1.000
_cell.length_c   1.000
_cell.angle_alpha   90.00
_cell.angle_beta   90.00
_cell.angle_gamma   90.00
#
_symmetry.space_group_name_H-M   'P 1'
#
loop_
_entity.id
_entity.type
_entity.pdbx_description
1 polymer ?
#
loop_
_entity_poly.entity_id
_entity_poly.type
_entity_poly.pdbx_seq_one_letter_code
_entity_poly.pdbx_strand_id
1 'polypeptide(L)'
;MGGETIQQDCNACVCQGGNWKCTESICPATCSVSGPHFLTFDGFAYDFQGKCSHYLVDADDFNIAVDYGTDCRELHTINGVCVKSITIHTPEEAIVKLKPSMEVRYLLN
;
A
#
# COMPACT_ATOMS: atom_id res chain seq x y z
N MET A 1 35.70 6.94 -14.92
CA MET A 1 35.73 5.58 -14.34
C MET A 1 34.43 4.91 -14.74
N GLY A 2 34.49 3.70 -15.29
CA GLY A 2 33.31 2.91 -15.66
C GLY A 2 33.21 1.67 -14.78
N GLY A 3 32.02 1.07 -14.69
CA GLY A 3 31.77 -0.11 -13.86
C GLY A 3 31.12 0.17 -12.51
N GLU A 4 30.81 1.42 -12.18
CA GLU A 4 29.96 1.74 -11.01
C GLU A 4 28.58 1.09 -11.18
N THR A 5 28.05 0.55 -10.10
CA THR A 5 26.75 -0.11 -10.07
C THR A 5 25.86 0.55 -9.04
N ILE A 6 24.62 0.88 -9.44
CA ILE A 6 23.57 1.39 -8.56
C ILE A 6 22.33 0.50 -8.65
N GLN A 7 21.48 0.61 -7.64
CA GLN A 7 20.16 -0.01 -7.66
C GLN A 7 19.11 1.07 -7.87
N GLN A 8 18.27 0.88 -8.88
CA GLN A 8 17.10 1.71 -9.17
C GLN A 8 15.87 0.83 -9.05
N ASP A 9 15.08 1.05 -7.99
CA ASP A 9 13.99 0.17 -7.57
C ASP A 9 14.49 -1.28 -7.36
N CYS A 10 14.01 -2.22 -8.17
CA CYS A 10 14.47 -3.61 -8.18
C CYS A 10 15.52 -3.90 -9.26
N ASN A 11 15.88 -2.90 -10.08
CA ASN A 11 16.78 -3.06 -11.21
C ASN A 11 18.23 -2.69 -10.85
N ALA A 12 19.17 -3.46 -11.39
CA ALA A 12 20.60 -3.18 -11.28
C ALA A 12 21.07 -2.40 -12.50
N CYS A 13 21.75 -1.27 -12.27
CA CYS A 13 22.25 -0.39 -13.32
C CYS A 13 23.76 -0.28 -13.25
N VAL A 14 24.44 -0.52 -14.38
CA VAL A 14 25.91 -0.41 -14.49
C VAL A 14 26.28 0.75 -15.40
N CYS A 15 27.21 1.60 -14.96
CA CYS A 15 27.73 2.70 -15.76
C CYS A 15 28.74 2.18 -16.79
N GLN A 16 28.34 2.21 -18.07
CA GLN A 16 29.16 1.78 -19.21
C GLN A 16 29.28 2.95 -20.20
N GLY A 17 30.50 3.45 -20.40
CA GLY A 17 30.75 4.55 -21.34
C GLY A 17 29.97 5.83 -21.02
N GLY A 18 29.80 6.16 -19.73
CA GLY A 18 29.06 7.33 -19.26
C GLY A 18 27.54 7.20 -19.31
N ASN A 19 27.02 6.03 -19.68
CA ASN A 19 25.58 5.76 -19.75
C ASN A 19 25.22 4.63 -18.78
N TRP A 20 24.03 4.72 -18.17
CA TRP A 20 23.49 3.64 -17.35
C TRP A 20 22.87 2.56 -18.23
N LYS A 21 23.30 1.31 -18.02
CA LYS A 21 22.68 0.11 -18.57
C LYS A 21 22.02 -0.64 -17.44
N CYS A 22 20.69 -0.65 -17.43
CA CYS A 22 19.88 -1.24 -16.38
C CYS A 22 19.24 -2.55 -16.84
N THR A 23 18.95 -3.45 -15.90
CA THR A 23 17.99 -4.53 -16.13
C THR A 23 16.58 -3.96 -16.33
N GLU A 24 15.70 -4.72 -16.98
CA GLU A 24 14.32 -4.31 -17.30
C GLU A 24 13.29 -5.20 -16.60
N SER A 25 13.50 -5.47 -15.32
CA SER A 25 12.57 -6.22 -14.49
C SER A 25 11.36 -5.36 -14.13
N ILE A 26 10.17 -5.94 -14.17
CA ILE A 26 8.96 -5.33 -13.62
C ILE A 26 9.08 -5.33 -12.09
N CYS A 27 9.15 -4.15 -11.49
CA CYS A 27 9.27 -4.00 -10.06
C CYS A 27 7.89 -3.98 -9.37
N PRO A 28 7.78 -4.53 -8.15
CA PRO A 28 6.57 -4.37 -7.36
C PRO A 28 6.38 -2.89 -7.01
N ALA A 29 5.12 -2.45 -7.01
CA ALA A 29 4.71 -1.14 -6.54
C ALA A 29 3.89 -1.29 -5.26
N THR A 30 3.93 -0.27 -4.41
CA THR A 30 3.25 -0.29 -3.10
C THR A 30 2.36 0.93 -2.97
N CYS A 31 1.07 0.74 -2.75
CA CYS A 31 0.21 1.79 -2.19
C CYS A 31 0.26 1.73 -0.66
N SER A 32 0.11 2.88 0.01
CA SER A 32 0.01 2.91 1.47
C SER A 32 -1.04 3.90 1.95
N VAL A 33 -1.60 3.61 3.13
CA VAL A 33 -2.56 4.49 3.81
C VAL A 33 -2.17 4.60 5.29
N SER A 34 -2.14 5.82 5.82
CA SER A 34 -1.83 6.10 7.22
C SER A 34 -2.67 7.26 7.71
N GLY A 35 -3.71 6.96 8.50
CA GLY A 35 -4.74 7.97 8.80
C GLY A 35 -5.32 8.52 7.50
N PRO A 36 -5.41 9.84 7.32
CA PRO A 36 -5.94 10.44 6.08
C PRO A 36 -4.94 10.49 4.92
N HIS A 37 -3.69 10.07 5.11
CA HIS A 37 -2.63 10.18 4.10
C HIS A 37 -2.57 8.92 3.22
N PHE A 38 -2.49 9.12 1.91
CA PHE A 38 -2.44 8.06 0.90
C PHE A 38 -1.21 8.24 0.02
N LEU A 39 -0.58 7.13 -0.34
CA LEU A 39 0.42 7.05 -1.40
C LEU A 39 -0.09 6.05 -2.45
N THR A 40 -0.22 6.49 -3.70
CA THR A 40 -0.62 5.62 -4.81
C THR A 40 0.54 4.75 -5.30
N PHE A 41 0.26 3.75 -6.12
CA PHE A 41 1.27 2.84 -6.67
C PHE A 41 2.34 3.54 -7.51
N ASP A 42 1.97 4.65 -8.16
CA ASP A 42 2.83 5.52 -8.96
C ASP A 42 3.45 6.69 -8.15
N GLY A 43 3.31 6.65 -6.81
CA GLY A 43 4.05 7.52 -5.90
C GLY A 43 3.43 8.89 -5.66
N PHE A 44 2.17 9.13 -6.04
CA PHE A 44 1.48 10.37 -5.72
C PHE A 44 0.90 10.35 -4.30
N ALA A 45 1.15 11.44 -3.57
CA ALA A 45 0.66 11.62 -2.21
C ALA A 45 -0.61 12.46 -2.18
N TYR A 46 -1.62 12.01 -1.43
CA TYR A 46 -2.91 12.70 -1.26
C TYR A 46 -3.40 12.63 0.18
N ASP A 47 -4.20 13.61 0.57
CA ASP A 47 -4.96 13.60 1.82
C ASP A 47 -6.44 13.37 1.51
N PHE A 48 -7.02 12.32 2.08
CA PHE A 48 -8.42 11.98 1.88
C PHE A 48 -9.06 11.41 3.16
N GLN A 49 -10.29 11.82 3.43
CA GLN A 49 -11.04 11.35 4.60
C GLN A 49 -12.52 11.33 4.28
N GLY A 50 -12.93 10.28 3.57
CA GLY A 50 -14.31 10.05 3.21
C GLY A 50 -15.18 9.68 4.41
N LYS A 51 -16.48 9.98 4.32
CA LYS A 51 -17.48 9.62 5.35
C LYS A 51 -18.03 8.20 5.18
N CYS A 52 -17.65 7.50 4.11
CA CYS A 52 -18.11 6.17 3.74
C CYS A 52 -16.91 5.21 3.56
N SER A 53 -17.19 3.94 3.30
CA SER A 53 -16.18 3.00 2.81
C SER A 53 -15.69 3.43 1.43
N HIS A 54 -14.39 3.39 1.20
CA HIS A 54 -13.78 3.75 -0.08
C HIS A 54 -12.79 2.67 -0.52
N TYR A 55 -12.75 2.38 -1.83
CA TYR A 55 -11.76 1.46 -2.38
C TYR A 55 -10.37 2.11 -2.40
N LEU A 56 -9.40 1.42 -1.80
CA LEU A 56 -7.96 1.64 -2.00
C LEU A 56 -7.49 0.95 -3.28
N VAL A 57 -8.04 -0.23 -3.54
CA VAL A 57 -7.81 -1.04 -4.73
C VAL A 57 -9.16 -1.59 -5.19
N ASP A 58 -9.45 -1.40 -6.47
CA ASP A 58 -10.61 -1.96 -7.15
C ASP A 58 -10.08 -2.68 -8.39
N ALA A 59 -10.10 -4.00 -8.35
CA ALA A 59 -9.62 -4.89 -9.42
C ALA A 59 -10.72 -5.88 -9.81
N ASP A 60 -10.53 -6.58 -10.93
CA ASP A 60 -11.55 -7.45 -11.51
C ASP A 60 -11.99 -8.59 -10.57
N ASP A 61 -11.07 -9.11 -9.76
CA ASP A 61 -11.25 -10.31 -8.93
C ASP A 61 -11.12 -10.04 -7.43
N PHE A 62 -10.60 -8.89 -7.01
CA PHE A 62 -10.54 -8.52 -5.60
C PHE A 62 -10.66 -7.00 -5.42
N ASN A 63 -11.08 -6.60 -4.23
CA ASN A 63 -11.03 -5.20 -3.84
C ASN A 63 -10.59 -5.05 -2.38
N ILE A 64 -9.98 -3.91 -2.11
CA ILE A 64 -9.51 -3.53 -0.78
C ILE A 64 -10.16 -2.20 -0.45
N ALA A 65 -10.98 -2.18 0.61
CA ALA A 65 -11.69 -0.99 1.06
C ALA A 65 -11.19 -0.52 2.43
N VAL A 66 -11.18 0.80 2.63
CA VAL A 66 -10.87 1.46 3.89
C VAL A 66 -12.11 2.10 4.50
N ASP A 67 -12.28 1.91 5.80
CA ASP A 67 -13.25 2.64 6.62
C ASP A 67 -12.52 3.62 7.54
N TYR A 68 -12.98 4.86 7.60
CA TYR A 68 -12.48 5.88 8.51
C TYR A 68 -13.33 6.02 9.76
N GLY A 69 -12.67 6.35 10.87
CA GLY A 69 -13.28 6.70 12.14
C GLY A 69 -12.88 8.10 12.58
N THR A 70 -13.80 8.78 13.26
CA THR A 70 -13.55 10.06 13.97
C THR A 70 -13.40 9.87 15.48
N ASP A 71 -13.76 8.68 15.99
CA ASP A 71 -13.48 8.28 17.37
C ASP A 71 -12.27 7.34 17.37
N CYS A 72 -11.10 7.92 17.59
CA CYS A 72 -9.81 7.24 17.55
C CYS A 72 -9.24 7.04 18.96
N ARG A 73 -10.10 7.02 19.99
CA ARG A 73 -9.69 6.83 21.39
C ARG A 73 -8.97 5.51 21.60
N GLU A 74 -9.39 4.46 20.90
CA GLU A 74 -8.73 3.13 20.91
C GLU A 74 -7.31 3.17 20.33
N LEU A 75 -6.99 4.19 19.52
CA LEU A 75 -5.68 4.42 18.90
C LEU A 75 -4.92 5.58 19.55
N HIS A 76 -5.33 6.02 20.75
CA HIS A 76 -4.76 7.15 21.50
C HIS A 76 -4.61 8.45 20.69
N THR A 77 -5.42 8.64 19.64
CA THR A 77 -5.39 9.82 18.79
C THR A 77 -6.53 10.76 19.22
N ILE A 78 -6.19 11.93 19.77
CA ILE A 78 -7.17 12.93 20.23
C ILE A 78 -7.49 13.87 19.07
N ASN A 79 -8.77 13.96 18.67
CA ASN A 79 -9.26 14.82 17.58
C ASN A 79 -8.65 14.54 16.19
N GLY A 80 -8.38 13.26 15.87
CA GLY A 80 -7.86 12.84 14.56
C GLY A 80 -8.82 11.97 13.76
N VAL A 81 -8.50 11.77 12.49
CA VAL A 81 -9.10 10.74 11.63
C VAL A 81 -8.17 9.54 11.60
N CYS A 82 -8.73 8.35 11.84
CA CYS A 82 -7.97 7.10 11.85
C CYS A 82 -8.62 6.06 10.95
N VAL A 83 -7.80 5.12 10.48
CA VAL A 83 -8.30 3.92 9.80
C VAL A 83 -8.97 3.03 10.84
N LYS A 84 -10.28 2.82 10.68
CA LYS A 84 -11.11 1.97 11.55
C LYS A 84 -11.00 0.50 11.15
N SER A 85 -10.95 0.23 9.85
CA SER A 85 -10.75 -1.11 9.32
C SER A 85 -10.33 -1.12 7.87
N ILE A 86 -9.63 -2.17 7.49
CA ILE A 86 -9.41 -2.58 6.11
C ILE A 86 -10.28 -3.81 5.82
N THR A 87 -11.00 -3.78 4.72
CA THR A 87 -11.83 -4.92 4.26
C THR A 87 -11.27 -5.42 2.94
N ILE A 88 -10.97 -6.70 2.86
CA ILE A 88 -10.49 -7.38 1.66
C ILE A 88 -11.62 -8.28 1.19
N HIS A 89 -12.10 -8.04 -0.03
CA HIS A 89 -12.99 -8.95 -0.74
C HIS A 89 -12.14 -9.80 -1.66
N THR A 90 -12.16 -11.12 -1.47
CA THR A 90 -11.35 -12.06 -2.25
C THR A 90 -12.10 -12.57 -3.48
N PRO A 91 -11.38 -13.17 -4.45
CA PRO A 91 -12.00 -13.79 -5.63
C PRO A 91 -12.97 -14.94 -5.28
N GLU A 92 -12.78 -15.57 -4.12
CA GLU A 92 -13.62 -16.66 -3.61
C GLU A 92 -14.84 -16.16 -2.82
N GLU A 93 -15.19 -14.88 -2.98
CA GLU A 93 -16.26 -14.17 -2.24
C GLU A 93 -16.07 -14.13 -0.72
N ALA A 94 -14.89 -14.49 -0.21
CA ALA A 94 -14.58 -14.35 1.20
C ALA A 94 -14.34 -12.87 1.54
N ILE A 95 -14.84 -12.44 2.70
CA ILE A 95 -14.67 -11.08 3.19
C ILE A 95 -13.81 -11.12 4.45
N VAL A 96 -12.59 -10.60 4.35
CA VAL A 96 -11.66 -10.48 5.47
C VAL A 96 -11.67 -9.03 5.95
N LYS A 97 -12.20 -8.80 7.16
CA LYS A 97 -12.22 -7.47 7.78
C LYS A 97 -11.19 -7.40 8.91
N LEU A 98 -10.18 -6.57 8.72
CA LEU A 98 -9.10 -6.31 9.67
C LEU A 98 -9.38 -5.02 10.43
N LYS A 99 -9.46 -5.09 11.76
CA LYS A 99 -9.50 -3.94 12.67
C LYS A 99 -8.12 -3.74 13.29
N PRO A 100 -7.84 -2.58 13.91
CA PRO A 100 -6.62 -2.39 14.68
C PRO A 100 -6.33 -3.57 15.62
N SER A 101 -5.06 -3.95 15.72
CA SER A 101 -4.55 -5.06 16.54
C SER A 101 -4.99 -6.47 16.10
N MET A 102 -5.76 -6.61 15.01
CA MET A 102 -6.02 -7.92 14.41
C MET A 102 -4.86 -8.33 13.49
N GLU A 103 -4.53 -9.62 13.51
CA GLU A 103 -3.55 -10.22 12.62
C GLU A 103 -4.16 -11.48 11.99
N VAL A 104 -4.03 -11.63 10.68
CA VAL A 104 -4.35 -12.87 9.98
C VAL A 104 -3.04 -13.56 9.66
N ARG A 105 -2.89 -14.81 10.12
CA ARG A 105 -1.72 -15.63 9.88
C ARG A 105 -2.08 -16.73 8.89
N TYR A 106 -1.26 -16.88 7.86
CA TYR A 106 -1.31 -18.07 7.02
C TYR A 106 -0.66 -19.22 7.80
N LEU A 107 -1.38 -20.34 7.94
CA LEU A 107 -0.79 -21.58 8.39
C LEU A 107 -0.20 -22.27 7.16
N LEU A 108 1.13 -22.22 7.02
CA LEU A 108 1.82 -23.06 6.06
C LEU A 108 1.76 -24.50 6.60
N ASN A 109 1.17 -25.41 5.83
CA ASN A 109 1.27 -26.85 6.07
C ASN A 109 2.63 -27.37 5.63
#